data_AF-A0A7W0K6W0-F1
#
_entry.id   AF-A0A7W0K6W0-F1
#
_cell.length_a   1.000
_cell.length_b   1.000
_cell.length_c   1.000
_cell.angle_alpha   90.00
_cell.angle_beta   90.00
_cell.angle_gamma   90.00
#
_symmetry.space_group_name_H-M   'P 1'
#
loop_
_entity.id
_entity.type
_entity.pdbx_description
1 polymer ?
#
loop_
_entity_poly.entity_id
_entity_poly.type
_entity_poly.pdbx_seq_one_letter_code
_entity_poly.pdbx_strand_id
1 'polypeptide(L)'
;MRRFVTLLFVLPLLTVVFATNADAANLTLEWDSPTDASTVGHVILYGTTSGAYALKVDVGRATTASISGLSDGVRYCFAVLAYNSGGTLSERSSEVCGSTPPAPSAPVVTAPPPP
;
A
#
# COMPACT_ATOMS: atom_id res chain seq x y z
N MET A 1 24.27 -23.92 51.46
CA MET A 1 23.43 -24.03 50.24
C MET A 1 23.78 -22.84 49.34
N ARG A 2 24.72 -22.94 48.38
CA ARG A 2 24.52 -23.38 46.99
C ARG A 2 23.15 -22.95 46.44
N ARG A 3 23.12 -21.93 45.57
CA ARG A 3 22.90 -22.07 44.10
C ARG A 3 23.55 -20.89 43.35
N PHE A 4 24.50 -21.22 42.47
CA PHE A 4 24.91 -20.40 41.35
C PHE A 4 23.77 -20.40 40.33
N VAL A 5 23.37 -19.23 39.85
CA VAL A 5 22.59 -19.12 38.62
C VAL A 5 23.44 -18.33 37.64
N THR A 6 24.18 -19.06 36.80
CA THR A 6 24.78 -18.51 35.58
C THR A 6 23.65 -18.28 34.60
N LEU A 7 23.37 -17.02 34.24
CA LEU A 7 22.42 -16.68 33.18
C LEU A 7 23.21 -16.17 31.97
N LEU A 8 23.03 -16.89 30.86
CA LEU A 8 23.73 -16.75 29.59
C LEU A 8 23.59 -15.35 28.98
N PHE A 9 24.69 -14.85 28.43
CA PHE A 9 24.75 -13.62 27.63
C PHE A 9 23.95 -13.82 26.34
N VAL A 10 22.75 -13.24 26.25
CA VAL A 10 21.99 -13.20 24.99
C VAL A 10 22.45 -11.96 24.23
N LEU A 11 23.38 -12.12 23.28
CA LEU A 11 23.66 -11.07 22.30
C LEU A 11 22.37 -10.80 21.51
N PRO A 12 21.90 -9.55 21.40
CA PRO A 12 20.81 -9.25 20.49
C PRO A 12 21.31 -9.50 19.07
N LEU A 13 20.65 -10.41 18.35
CA LEU A 13 20.84 -10.60 16.93
C LEU A 13 20.50 -9.28 16.25
N LEU A 14 21.52 -8.51 15.87
CA LEU A 14 21.36 -7.22 15.20
C LEU A 14 20.76 -7.51 13.82
N THR A 15 19.43 -7.39 13.72
CA THR A 15 18.73 -7.45 12.45
C THR A 15 19.10 -6.20 11.65
N VAL A 16 19.98 -6.37 10.67
CA VAL A 16 20.26 -5.32 9.70
C VAL A 16 19.05 -5.23 8.77
N VAL A 17 18.20 -4.24 8.96
CA VAL A 17 17.13 -3.90 8.02
C VAL A 17 17.74 -3.02 6.95
N PHE A 18 17.95 -3.59 5.75
CA PHE A 18 18.29 -2.80 4.58
C PHE A 18 16.99 -2.16 4.06
N ALA A 19 16.87 -0.84 4.18
CA ALA A 19 15.84 -0.10 3.48
C ALA A 19 16.31 0.12 2.04
N THR A 20 15.80 -0.69 1.10
CA THR A 20 15.92 -0.35 -0.31
C THR A 20 15.03 0.86 -0.56
N ASN A 21 15.59 1.94 -1.11
CA ASN A 21 14.77 3.00 -1.71
C ASN A 21 14.11 2.37 -2.94
N ALA A 22 12.92 1.83 -2.78
CA ALA A 22 12.04 1.51 -3.89
C ALA A 22 11.37 2.83 -4.28
N ASP A 23 11.68 3.36 -5.45
CA ASP A 23 10.69 4.20 -6.11
C ASP A 23 9.45 3.31 -6.30
N ALA A 24 8.31 3.82 -5.86
CA ALA A 24 7.08 3.07 -5.88
C ALA A 24 6.07 3.91 -6.62
N ALA A 25 5.53 3.36 -7.70
CA ALA A 25 4.46 3.99 -8.44
C ALA A 25 3.26 4.30 -7.54
N ASN A 26 2.45 5.24 -8.04
CA ASN A 26 1.22 5.65 -7.40
C ASN A 26 0.06 5.60 -8.40
N LEU A 27 -1.13 5.34 -7.88
CA LEU A 27 -2.39 5.43 -8.62
C LEU A 27 -3.36 6.31 -7.84
N THR A 28 -3.93 7.30 -8.52
CA THR A 28 -4.95 8.18 -7.95
C THR A 28 -6.33 7.65 -8.28
N LEU A 29 -7.17 7.57 -7.26
CA LEU A 29 -8.56 7.12 -7.33
C LEU A 29 -9.46 8.28 -6.96
N GLU A 30 -10.60 8.35 -7.62
CA GLU A 30 -11.70 9.27 -7.32
C GLU A 30 -13.00 8.47 -7.32
N TRP A 31 -13.90 8.80 -6.39
CA TRP A 31 -15.18 8.11 -6.25
C TRP A 31 -16.25 9.05 -5.69
N ASP A 32 -17.50 8.73 -5.99
CA ASP A 32 -18.64 9.40 -5.39
C ASP A 32 -18.98 8.80 -4.02
N SER A 33 -19.31 9.65 -3.06
CA SER A 33 -19.86 9.18 -1.78
C SER A 33 -21.29 8.64 -1.96
N PRO A 34 -21.72 7.65 -1.16
CA PRO A 34 -23.12 7.25 -1.12
C PRO A 34 -24.02 8.43 -0.75
N THR A 35 -25.25 8.44 -1.25
CA THR A 35 -26.25 9.48 -0.93
C THR A 35 -26.77 9.39 0.50
N ASP A 36 -26.42 8.34 1.25
CA ASP A 36 -26.81 8.15 2.63
C ASP A 36 -26.02 9.07 3.58
N ALA A 37 -26.75 9.89 4.33
CA ALA A 37 -26.18 10.89 5.24
C ALA A 37 -25.42 10.29 6.44
N SER A 38 -25.48 8.98 6.67
CA SER A 38 -24.74 8.32 7.75
C SER A 38 -23.27 8.05 7.42
N THR A 39 -22.83 8.26 6.18
CA THR A 39 -21.44 8.03 5.76
C THR A 39 -20.50 9.01 6.48
N VAL A 40 -19.55 8.47 7.24
CA VAL A 40 -18.52 9.25 7.95
C VAL A 40 -17.11 9.02 7.43
N GLY A 41 -16.91 8.04 6.54
CA GLY A 41 -15.63 7.84 5.86
C GLY A 41 -15.65 6.68 4.87
N HIS A 42 -14.48 6.45 4.28
CA HIS A 42 -14.25 5.45 3.24
C HIS A 42 -12.99 4.64 3.50
N VAL A 43 -13.02 3.38 3.05
CA VAL A 43 -11.89 2.46 3.02
C VAL A 43 -11.70 2.00 1.58
N ILE A 44 -10.48 2.13 1.07
CA ILE A 44 -10.08 1.58 -0.23
C ILE A 44 -9.57 0.17 0.02
N LEU A 45 -10.07 -0.77 -0.76
CA LEU A 45 -9.61 -2.15 -0.86
C LEU A 45 -8.87 -2.32 -2.17
N TYR A 46 -7.71 -2.98 -2.15
CA TYR A 46 -6.94 -3.19 -3.37
C TYR A 46 -6.09 -4.46 -3.37
N GLY A 47 -5.76 -4.94 -4.56
CA GLY A 47 -4.93 -6.11 -4.80
C GLY A 47 -4.55 -6.26 -6.27
N THR A 48 -3.69 -7.22 -6.60
CA THR A 48 -3.23 -7.43 -7.98
C THR A 48 -4.18 -8.31 -8.82
N THR A 49 -5.18 -8.90 -8.18
CA THR A 49 -6.15 -9.81 -8.81
C THR A 49 -7.56 -9.25 -8.61
N SER A 50 -8.33 -9.21 -9.70
CA SER A 50 -9.73 -8.76 -9.70
C SER A 50 -10.55 -9.57 -8.68
N GLY A 51 -11.32 -8.87 -7.86
CA GLY A 51 -12.14 -9.43 -6.79
C GLY A 51 -11.39 -9.94 -5.56
N ALA A 52 -10.04 -9.90 -5.56
CA ALA A 52 -9.20 -10.35 -4.46
C ALA A 52 -8.37 -9.18 -3.91
N TYR A 53 -8.87 -8.56 -2.85
CA TYR A 53 -8.24 -7.40 -2.21
C TYR A 53 -7.47 -7.84 -0.97
N ALA A 54 -6.15 -7.92 -1.08
CA ALA A 54 -5.26 -8.29 0.02
C ALA A 54 -4.94 -7.10 0.94
N LEU A 55 -5.08 -5.88 0.45
CA LEU A 55 -4.67 -4.65 1.12
C LEU A 55 -5.88 -3.73 1.29
N LYS A 56 -5.83 -2.90 2.35
CA LYS A 56 -6.83 -1.87 2.61
C LYS A 56 -6.20 -0.63 3.23
N VAL A 57 -6.78 0.52 2.94
CA VAL A 57 -6.41 1.80 3.55
C VAL A 57 -7.66 2.60 3.89
N ASP A 58 -7.71 3.12 5.12
CA ASP A 58 -8.74 4.08 5.53
C ASP A 58 -8.31 5.47 5.06
N VAL A 59 -9.21 6.16 4.36
CA VAL A 59 -8.97 7.49 3.80
C VAL A 59 -9.90 8.54 4.41
N GLY A 60 -10.62 8.17 5.48
CA GLY A 60 -11.60 9.02 6.14
C GLY A 60 -12.62 9.58 5.17
N ARG A 61 -12.92 10.87 5.29
CA ARG A 61 -13.96 11.56 4.49
C ARG A 61 -13.53 11.93 3.07
N ALA A 62 -12.33 11.57 2.66
CA ALA A 62 -11.87 11.86 1.31
C ALA A 62 -12.71 11.12 0.27
N THR A 63 -12.85 11.72 -0.91
CA THR A 63 -13.43 11.12 -2.14
C THR A 63 -12.39 11.02 -3.26
N THR A 64 -11.15 11.35 -2.94
CA THR A 64 -9.97 11.21 -3.79
C THR A 64 -8.80 10.76 -2.94
N ALA A 65 -8.00 9.83 -3.44
CA ALA A 65 -6.80 9.37 -2.75
C ALA A 65 -5.75 8.86 -3.74
N SER A 66 -4.48 9.15 -3.45
CA SER A 66 -3.35 8.56 -4.15
C SER A 66 -2.79 7.39 -3.34
N ILE A 67 -2.80 6.20 -3.94
CA ILE A 67 -2.22 4.99 -3.36
C ILE A 67 -0.78 4.91 -3.84
N SER A 68 0.16 5.18 -2.94
CA SER A 68 1.60 5.06 -3.16
C SER A 68 2.14 3.71 -2.66
N GLY A 69 3.42 3.44 -2.90
CA GLY A 69 4.02 2.18 -2.47
C GLY A 69 3.66 0.98 -3.35
N LEU A 70 3.13 1.23 -4.57
CA LEU A 70 2.78 0.19 -5.52
C LEU A 70 4.02 -0.22 -6.33
N SER A 71 4.09 -1.49 -6.71
CA SER A 71 5.15 -1.98 -7.58
C SER A 71 4.96 -1.46 -9.00
N ASP A 72 6.07 -1.13 -9.67
CA ASP A 72 6.03 -0.59 -11.04
C ASP A 72 5.65 -1.64 -12.08
N GLY A 73 4.95 -1.22 -13.12
CA GLY A 73 4.46 -2.09 -14.20
C GLY A 73 3.43 -3.14 -13.75
N VAL A 74 2.89 -3.03 -12.53
CA VAL A 74 1.94 -3.99 -11.96
C VAL A 74 0.51 -3.46 -12.07
N ARG A 75 -0.40 -4.36 -12.43
CA ARG A 75 -1.83 -4.09 -12.42
C ARG A 75 -2.41 -4.26 -11.03
N TYR A 76 -3.15 -3.26 -10.57
CA TYR A 76 -3.91 -3.27 -9.34
C TYR A 76 -5.40 -3.06 -9.63
N CYS A 77 -6.25 -3.72 -8.85
CA CYS A 77 -7.69 -3.59 -8.84
C CYS A 77 -8.14 -3.02 -7.50
N PHE A 78 -9.08 -2.08 -7.55
CA PHE A 78 -9.52 -1.26 -6.44
C PHE A 78 -11.04 -1.30 -6.31
N ALA A 79 -11.51 -1.33 -5.08
CA ALA A 79 -12.91 -1.11 -4.73
C ALA A 79 -12.98 -0.23 -3.48
N VAL A 80 -14.05 0.53 -3.32
CA VAL A 80 -14.25 1.42 -2.18
C VAL A 80 -15.43 0.93 -1.35
N LEU A 81 -15.28 1.02 -0.04
CA LEU A 81 -16.32 0.84 0.96
C LEU A 81 -16.56 2.15 1.68
N ALA A 82 -17.81 2.49 1.96
CA ALA A 82 -18.16 3.54 2.91
C ALA A 82 -18.39 2.92 4.29
N TYR A 83 -18.20 3.69 5.36
CA TYR A 83 -18.62 3.32 6.71
C TYR A 83 -19.35 4.44 7.42
N ASN A 84 -20.23 4.06 8.34
CA ASN A 84 -20.94 4.98 9.22
C ASN A 84 -20.28 5.11 10.60
N SER A 85 -20.81 5.98 11.48
CA SER A 85 -20.26 6.20 12.83
C SER A 85 -20.31 4.96 13.74
N GLY A 86 -21.14 3.97 13.41
CA GLY A 86 -21.19 2.67 14.08
C GLY A 86 -20.16 1.66 13.56
N GLY A 87 -19.38 2.02 12.52
CA GLY A 87 -18.41 1.12 11.88
C GLY A 87 -19.02 0.11 10.90
N THR A 88 -20.31 0.22 10.59
CA THR A 88 -20.97 -0.64 9.58
C THR A 88 -20.47 -0.26 8.20
N LEU A 89 -20.03 -1.25 7.42
CA LEU A 89 -19.55 -1.09 6.05
C LEU A 89 -20.70 -1.21 5.04
N SER A 90 -20.62 -0.43 3.96
CA SER A 90 -21.52 -0.53 2.81
C SER A 90 -21.23 -1.77 1.95
N GLU A 91 -22.02 -1.96 0.90
CA GLU A 91 -21.57 -2.77 -0.23
C GLU A 91 -20.35 -2.14 -0.92
N ARG A 92 -19.52 -2.96 -1.57
CA ARG A 92 -18.38 -2.49 -2.35
C ARG A 92 -18.85 -1.73 -3.58
N SER A 93 -18.11 -0.68 -3.96
CA SER A 93 -18.25 -0.04 -5.27
C SER A 93 -18.03 -1.04 -6.42
N SER A 94 -18.35 -0.61 -7.64
CA SER A 94 -17.79 -1.25 -8.83
C SER A 94 -16.27 -1.24 -8.76
N GLU A 95 -15.66 -2.34 -9.19
CA GLU A 95 -14.21 -2.45 -9.25
C GLU A 95 -13.65 -1.64 -10.42
N VAL A 96 -12.51 -0.99 -10.19
CA VAL A 96 -11.69 -0.37 -11.23
C VAL A 96 -10.28 -0.92 -11.13
N CYS A 97 -9.65 -1.22 -12.27
CA CYS A 97 -8.26 -1.66 -12.29
C CYS A 97 -7.40 -0.75 -13.17
N GLY A 98 -6.18 -0.51 -12.73
CA GLY A 98 -5.17 0.28 -13.44
C GLY A 98 -3.80 -0.35 -13.30
N SER A 99 -2.90 -0.02 -14.22
CA SER A 99 -1.51 -0.44 -14.15
C SER A 99 -0.62 0.74 -13.80
N THR A 100 0.35 0.50 -12.92
CA THR A 100 1.40 1.47 -12.63
C THR A 100 2.32 1.62 -13.85
N PRO A 101 2.94 2.80 -14.05
CA PRO A 101 4.01 2.96 -15.04
C PRO A 101 5.15 1.97 -14.77
N PRO A 102 5.89 1.55 -15.80
CA PRO A 102 7.12 0.77 -15.60
C PRO A 102 8.15 1.60 -14.85
N ALA A 103 9.07 0.92 -14.16
CA ALA A 103 10.14 1.56 -13.42
C ALA A 103 10.98 2.45 -14.37
N PRO A 104 11.49 3.61 -13.89
CA PRO A 104 12.35 4.45 -14.69
C PRO A 104 13.61 3.67 -15.12
N SER A 105 13.98 3.74 -16.40
CA SER A 105 15.26 3.23 -16.85
C SER A 105 16.39 4.02 -16.17
N ALA A 106 17.41 3.32 -15.67
CA ALA A 106 18.62 3.97 -15.17
C ALA A 106 19.22 4.89 -16.26
N PRO A 107 19.78 6.06 -15.90
CA PRO A 107 20.45 6.90 -16.87
C PRO A 107 21.58 6.11 -17.53
N VAL A 108 21.52 6.00 -18.86
CA VAL A 108 22.60 5.40 -19.63
C VAL A 108 23.79 6.35 -19.53
N VAL A 109 24.81 5.96 -18.76
CA VAL A 109 26.12 6.62 -18.83
C VAL A 109 26.73 6.19 -20.16
N THR A 110 26.56 7.00 -21.19
CA THR A 110 27.34 6.85 -22.43
C THR A 110 28.79 7.13 -22.07
N ALA A 111 29.62 6.08 -22.04
CA ALA A 111 31.06 6.24 -21.94
C ALA A 111 31.54 7.15 -23.08
N PRO A 112 32.45 8.11 -22.81
CA PRO A 112 33.01 8.93 -23.87
C PRO A 112 33.68 8.03 -24.92
N PRO A 113 33.65 8.40 -26.22
CA PRO A 113 34.27 7.62 -27.28
C PRO A 113 35.77 7.42 -26.99
N PRO A 114 36.36 6.25 -27.32
CA PRO A 114 37.79 6.03 -27.16
C PRO A 114 38.60 7.00 -28.04
N PRO A 115 39.84 7.35 -27.63
CA PRO A 115 40.72 8.26 -28.37
C PRO A 115 41.18 7.72 -29.72
#